data_AF-A0A810NII2-F1
#
_entry.id   AF-A0A810NII2-F1
#
_cell.length_a   1.000
_cell.length_b   1.000
_cell.length_c   1.000
_cell.angle_alpha   90.00
_cell.angle_beta   90.00
_cell.angle_gamma   90.00
#
_symmetry.space_group_name_H-M   'P 1'
#
loop_
_entity.id
_entity.type
_entity.pdbx_description
1 polymer ?
#
loop_
_entity_poly.entity_id
_entity_poly.type
_entity_poly.pdbx_seq_one_letter_code
_entity_poly.pdbx_strand_id
1 'polypeptide(L)'
;MAQFLLNAAVMPTRNGAVGIGLVLVLVSACGATPPAGPPPAPPATGTATDASAAVEAALAEANQLEAQVRTAQVQLAVRCMTRQGFTVHPTRPPVTARTDAVPPPLPSPGLADARTRGYGIGETAASAEPSPPADRFSRLARAEQERYEQAWSRTADGAPWRDGPDGRPLPAGCLGEAYAVLHGAGRHGPRNPVTELAPAAQDAYHEHPRLKAALTGWSSCVEQHGQPRFADPAQAYRYAEHFHYPAGDSGDEPVPAGGPWPFAQARPKEIALATADAECADRSGLRQLQPQAWREAVASAFGRLEPQFVAYRDALTRALENARTALVEA
;
A
#
# COMPACT_ATOMS: atom_id res chain seq x y z
N MET A 1 -20.69 -14.49 -16.87
CA MET A 1 -21.10 -15.80 -17.40
C MET A 1 -19.85 -16.64 -17.58
N ALA A 2 -19.82 -17.78 -16.91
CA ALA A 2 -18.67 -18.66 -16.77
C ALA A 2 -18.51 -19.60 -17.97
N GLN A 3 -17.27 -19.86 -18.38
CA GLN A 3 -16.89 -21.17 -18.92
C GLN A 3 -15.37 -21.36 -18.83
N PHE A 4 -14.99 -22.16 -17.84
CA PHE A 4 -13.69 -22.82 -17.71
C PHE A 4 -13.60 -23.95 -18.73
N LEU A 5 -12.49 -24.04 -19.47
CA LEU A 5 -12.07 -25.27 -20.14
C LEU A 5 -10.63 -25.59 -19.78
N LEU A 6 -10.47 -26.84 -19.36
CA LEU A 6 -9.25 -27.50 -18.94
C LEU A 6 -8.23 -27.60 -20.07
N ASN A 7 -6.95 -27.60 -19.71
CA ASN A 7 -5.96 -28.46 -20.39
C ASN A 7 -4.92 -28.95 -19.38
N ALA A 8 -4.97 -30.26 -19.15
CA ALA A 8 -3.97 -31.01 -18.42
C ALA A 8 -2.82 -31.37 -19.36
N ALA A 9 -1.58 -31.07 -18.98
CA ALA A 9 -0.39 -31.59 -19.63
C ALA A 9 0.44 -32.39 -18.62
N VAL A 10 0.64 -33.65 -18.97
CA VAL A 10 1.37 -34.71 -18.28
C VAL A 10 2.88 -34.38 -18.26
N MET A 11 3.52 -34.45 -17.10
CA MET A 11 5.00 -34.54 -16.99
C MET A 11 5.41 -35.98 -16.65
N PRO A 12 6.44 -36.55 -17.33
CA PRO A 12 7.06 -37.78 -16.90
C PRO A 12 8.07 -37.53 -15.76
N THR A 13 7.93 -38.34 -14.71
CA THR A 13 8.88 -38.49 -13.61
C THR A 13 10.15 -39.19 -14.09
N ARG A 14 11.32 -38.59 -13.83
CA ARG A 14 12.62 -39.24 -14.03
C ARG A 14 13.30 -39.42 -12.68
N ASN A 15 13.18 -40.65 -12.17
CA ASN A 15 13.87 -41.15 -10.99
C ASN A 15 15.38 -41.18 -11.24
N GLY A 16 16.16 -40.59 -10.32
CA GLY A 16 17.62 -40.65 -10.29
C GLY A 16 18.10 -41.03 -8.90
N ALA A 17 18.55 -42.29 -8.77
CA ALA A 17 19.29 -42.91 -7.68
C ALA A 17 20.21 -41.95 -6.90
N VAL A 18 20.10 -41.86 -5.57
CA VAL A 18 20.71 -42.73 -4.56
C VAL A 18 22.22 -42.92 -4.75
N GLY A 19 22.99 -42.20 -3.93
CA GLY A 19 24.42 -42.43 -3.67
C GLY A 19 24.71 -42.11 -2.21
N ILE A 20 24.48 -43.08 -1.32
CA ILE A 20 24.80 -43.00 0.11
C ILE A 20 26.27 -43.39 0.28
N GLY A 21 27.13 -42.41 0.53
CA GLY A 21 28.50 -42.61 0.99
C GLY A 21 28.54 -42.75 2.50
N LEU A 22 28.56 -44.00 2.98
CA LEU A 22 28.74 -44.36 4.39
C LEU A 22 30.23 -44.23 4.74
N VAL A 23 30.63 -43.16 5.43
CA VAL A 23 31.95 -43.04 6.06
C VAL A 23 31.80 -43.33 7.55
N LEU A 24 32.19 -44.54 7.94
CA LEU A 24 32.30 -44.99 9.32
C LEU A 24 33.64 -44.48 9.89
N VAL A 25 33.58 -43.49 10.78
CA VAL A 25 34.74 -43.13 11.63
C VAL A 25 34.42 -43.59 13.05
N LEU A 26 35.10 -44.65 13.47
CA LEU A 26 35.20 -45.10 14.85
C LEU A 26 36.20 -44.19 15.59
N VAL A 27 35.72 -43.34 16.50
CA VAL A 27 36.58 -42.69 17.50
C VAL A 27 36.14 -43.15 18.88
N SER A 28 37.09 -43.78 19.57
CA SER A 28 37.01 -44.25 20.95
C SER A 28 36.82 -43.10 21.94
N ALA A 29 35.76 -43.17 22.76
CA ALA A 29 35.50 -42.25 23.84
C ALA A 29 36.20 -42.70 25.14
N CYS A 30 37.14 -41.89 25.62
CA CYS A 30 37.52 -41.85 27.04
C CYS A 30 36.62 -40.84 27.76
N GLY A 31 36.11 -41.23 28.93
CA GLY A 31 35.10 -40.50 29.68
C GLY A 31 35.57 -39.15 30.23
N ALA A 32 34.71 -38.15 30.09
CA ALA A 32 34.66 -36.96 30.91
C ALA A 32 33.20 -36.50 30.97
N THR A 33 32.60 -36.53 32.16
CA THR A 33 31.23 -36.07 32.41
C THR A 33 31.18 -34.55 32.25
N PRO A 34 30.42 -33.99 31.29
CA PRO A 34 30.31 -32.55 31.12
C PRO A 34 29.41 -31.94 32.22
N PRO A 35 29.73 -30.72 32.70
CA PRO A 35 28.82 -29.99 33.60
C PRO A 35 27.49 -29.75 32.89
N ALA A 36 26.39 -29.91 33.63
CA ALA A 36 25.02 -29.72 33.14
C ALA A 36 24.90 -28.38 32.42
N GLY A 37 24.76 -28.42 31.09
CA GLY A 37 24.51 -27.25 30.27
C GLY A 37 23.18 -26.60 30.63
N PRO A 38 23.04 -25.28 30.42
CA PRO A 38 21.77 -24.58 30.61
C PRO A 38 20.67 -25.27 29.79
N PRO A 39 19.42 -25.31 30.31
CA PRO A 39 18.32 -25.97 29.63
C PRO A 39 18.17 -25.42 28.19
N PRO A 40 17.84 -26.29 27.22
CA PRO A 40 17.66 -25.85 25.84
C PRO A 40 16.61 -24.74 25.79
N ALA A 41 16.98 -23.63 25.15
CA ALA A 41 16.04 -22.54 24.91
C ALA A 41 14.78 -23.10 24.24
N PRO A 42 13.57 -22.66 24.66
CA PRO A 42 12.34 -23.11 24.04
C PRO A 42 12.42 -22.86 22.53
N PRO A 43 11.93 -23.78 21.69
CA PRO A 43 11.96 -23.60 20.25
C PRO A 43 11.24 -22.29 19.90
N ALA A 44 11.92 -21.41 19.17
CA ALA A 44 11.30 -20.24 18.58
C ALA A 44 10.29 -20.73 17.52
N THR A 45 9.05 -20.96 17.93
CA THR A 45 8.01 -21.64 17.14
C THR A 45 7.30 -20.76 16.11
N GLY A 46 7.84 -19.60 15.76
CA GLY A 46 7.32 -18.76 14.68
C GLY A 46 8.34 -18.66 13.56
N THR A 47 7.97 -19.08 12.34
CA THR A 47 8.77 -18.75 11.16
C THR A 47 8.53 -17.29 10.77
N ALA A 48 9.50 -16.64 10.10
CA ALA A 48 9.33 -15.25 9.65
C ALA A 48 8.07 -15.05 8.77
N THR A 49 7.64 -16.10 8.08
CA THR A 49 6.40 -16.14 7.28
C THR A 49 5.15 -15.99 8.14
N ASP A 50 5.11 -16.61 9.32
CA ASP A 50 3.95 -16.55 10.22
C ASP A 50 3.79 -15.13 10.80
N ALA A 51 4.91 -14.48 11.12
CA ALA A 51 4.91 -13.10 11.61
C ALA A 51 4.41 -12.11 10.55
N SER A 52 4.86 -12.24 9.29
CA SER A 52 4.37 -11.40 8.20
C SER A 52 2.86 -11.58 7.95
N ALA A 53 2.37 -12.82 7.97
CA ALA A 53 0.94 -13.09 7.79
C ALA A 53 0.08 -12.49 8.92
N ALA A 54 0.56 -12.55 10.17
CA ALA A 54 -0.13 -11.92 11.31
C ALA A 54 -0.18 -10.38 11.18
N VAL A 55 0.91 -9.76 10.72
CA VAL A 55 0.98 -8.31 10.45
C VAL A 55 0.01 -7.92 9.34
N GLU A 56 -0.01 -8.66 8.23
CA GLU A 56 -0.94 -8.42 7.12
C GLU A 56 -2.41 -8.53 7.59
N ALA A 57 -2.73 -9.54 8.40
CA ALA A 57 -4.07 -9.70 8.97
C ALA A 57 -4.47 -8.54 9.89
N ALA A 58 -3.57 -8.09 10.78
CA ALA A 58 -3.82 -6.96 11.67
C ALA A 58 -4.03 -5.64 10.91
N LEU A 59 -3.25 -5.42 9.85
CA LEU A 59 -3.41 -4.25 8.96
C LEU A 59 -4.72 -4.30 8.18
N ALA A 60 -5.10 -5.46 7.65
CA ALA A 60 -6.36 -5.64 6.96
C ALA A 60 -7.56 -5.39 7.89
N GLU A 61 -7.51 -5.90 9.12
CA GLU A 61 -8.54 -5.64 10.14
C GLU A 61 -8.67 -4.14 10.46
N ALA A 62 -7.54 -3.46 10.71
CA ALA A 62 -7.54 -2.02 10.99
C ALA A 62 -8.11 -1.20 9.82
N ASN A 63 -7.73 -1.51 8.58
CA ASN A 63 -8.27 -0.87 7.37
C ASN A 63 -9.77 -1.11 7.20
N GLN A 64 -10.24 -2.33 7.50
CA GLN A 64 -11.65 -2.67 7.45
C GLN A 64 -12.45 -1.90 8.50
N LEU A 65 -11.95 -1.80 9.73
CA LEU A 65 -12.59 -1.01 10.79
C LEU A 65 -12.63 0.48 10.44
N GLU A 66 -11.54 1.03 9.90
CA GLU A 66 -11.49 2.44 9.46
C GLU A 66 -12.51 2.70 8.34
N ALA A 67 -12.62 1.80 7.36
CA ALA A 67 -13.62 1.89 6.30
C ALA A 67 -15.06 1.85 6.84
N GLN A 68 -15.32 1.01 7.85
CA GLN A 68 -16.61 0.96 8.54
C GLN A 68 -16.90 2.25 9.30
N VAL A 69 -15.92 2.80 10.03
CA VAL A 69 -16.10 4.07 10.77
C VAL A 69 -16.39 5.22 9.81
N ARG A 70 -15.67 5.31 8.69
CA ARG A 70 -15.93 6.32 7.65
C ARG A 70 -17.31 6.15 7.03
N THR A 71 -17.74 4.90 6.78
CA THR A 71 -19.09 4.62 6.28
C THR A 71 -20.16 5.10 7.27
N ALA A 72 -19.99 4.77 8.55
CA ALA A 72 -20.90 5.19 9.60
C ALA A 72 -20.94 6.72 9.77
N GLN A 73 -19.78 7.39 9.66
CA GLN A 73 -19.69 8.85 9.66
C GLN A 73 -20.52 9.46 8.53
N VAL A 74 -20.41 8.92 7.31
CA VAL A 74 -21.19 9.39 6.16
C VAL A 74 -22.69 9.20 6.40
N GLN A 75 -23.11 8.07 6.95
CA GLN A 75 -24.52 7.80 7.27
C GLN A 75 -25.08 8.78 8.31
N LEU A 76 -24.34 9.02 9.39
CA LEU A 76 -24.70 10.00 10.42
C LEU A 76 -24.79 11.41 9.85
N ALA A 77 -23.82 11.81 9.02
CA ALA A 77 -23.81 13.12 8.38
C ALA A 77 -24.96 13.28 7.37
N VAL A 78 -25.31 12.24 6.60
CA VAL A 78 -26.48 12.25 5.72
C VAL A 78 -27.77 12.43 6.53
N ARG A 79 -27.92 11.75 7.67
CA ARG A 79 -29.07 11.97 8.57
C ARG A 79 -29.16 13.41 9.05
N CYS A 80 -28.05 14.01 9.46
CA CYS A 80 -28.00 15.44 9.78
C CYS A 80 -28.45 16.30 8.60
N MET A 81 -27.96 16.03 7.38
CA MET A 81 -28.37 16.76 6.18
C MET A 81 -29.87 16.63 5.89
N THR A 82 -30.44 15.44 6.07
CA THR A 82 -31.89 15.21 5.92
C THR A 82 -32.69 16.00 6.96
N ARG A 83 -32.23 16.08 8.23
CA ARG A 83 -32.86 16.94 9.25
C ARG A 83 -32.81 18.43 8.88
N GLN A 84 -31.78 18.85 8.14
CA GLN A 84 -31.67 20.21 7.60
C GLN A 84 -32.48 20.43 6.31
N GLY A 85 -33.22 19.42 5.84
CA GLY A 85 -34.11 19.52 4.67
C GLY A 85 -33.47 19.14 3.33
N PHE A 86 -32.22 18.67 3.31
CA PHE A 86 -31.60 18.16 2.08
C PHE A 86 -32.08 16.74 1.78
N THR A 87 -32.72 16.54 0.62
CA THR A 87 -33.31 15.24 0.21
C THR A 87 -32.59 14.57 -0.96
N VAL A 88 -31.68 15.29 -1.62
CA VAL A 88 -30.83 14.79 -2.70
C VAL A 88 -29.39 14.83 -2.22
N HIS A 89 -28.73 13.67 -2.19
CA HIS A 89 -27.34 13.52 -1.75
C HIS A 89 -26.48 13.05 -2.93
N PRO A 90 -25.20 13.45 -2.98
CA PRO A 90 -24.27 12.95 -3.99
C PRO A 90 -24.10 11.44 -3.84
N THR A 91 -24.00 10.74 -4.97
CA THR A 91 -23.64 9.32 -4.95
C THR A 91 -22.19 9.24 -4.55
N ARG A 92 -21.89 8.59 -3.43
CA ARG A 92 -20.51 8.42 -2.99
C ARG A 92 -20.01 7.05 -3.38
N PRO A 93 -18.78 6.96 -3.90
CA PRO A 93 -18.17 5.66 -4.07
C PRO A 93 -18.15 4.95 -2.71
N PRO A 94 -18.36 3.62 -2.70
CA PRO A 94 -18.28 2.85 -1.47
C PRO A 94 -16.92 3.14 -0.83
N VAL A 95 -16.91 3.37 0.48
CA VAL A 95 -15.66 3.47 1.21
C VAL A 95 -15.06 2.08 1.23
N THR A 96 -14.09 1.84 0.35
CA THR A 96 -13.35 0.59 0.31
C THR A 96 -12.23 0.63 1.35
N ALA A 97 -12.03 -0.51 2.01
CA ALA A 97 -10.82 -0.72 2.78
C ALA A 97 -9.62 -0.64 1.82
N ARG A 98 -8.54 0.00 2.26
CA ARG A 98 -7.28 -0.06 1.52
C ARG A 98 -6.79 -1.51 1.54
N THR A 99 -6.55 -2.07 0.37
CA THR A 99 -6.03 -3.44 0.22
C THR A 99 -4.56 -3.50 0.62
N ASP A 100 -3.80 -2.45 0.31
CA ASP A 100 -2.39 -2.31 0.69
C ASP A 100 -2.25 -1.17 1.69
N ALA A 101 -2.10 -1.49 2.98
CA ALA A 101 -1.92 -0.48 4.02
C ALA A 101 -0.64 0.33 3.80
N VAL A 102 0.41 -0.33 3.30
CA VAL A 102 1.67 0.30 2.91
C VAL A 102 2.10 -0.30 1.56
N PRO A 103 2.01 0.47 0.47
CA PRO A 103 2.37 -0.05 -0.84
C PRO A 103 3.86 -0.38 -0.87
N PRO A 104 4.26 -1.54 -1.42
CA PRO A 104 5.67 -1.83 -1.63
C PRO A 104 6.30 -0.81 -2.58
N PRO A 105 7.62 -0.56 -2.47
CA PRO A 105 8.36 0.13 -3.51
C PRO A 105 8.12 -0.54 -4.86
N LEU A 106 7.99 0.27 -5.91
CA LEU A 106 7.65 -0.22 -7.24
C LEU A 106 8.66 -1.29 -7.69
N PRO A 107 8.22 -2.52 -8.01
CA PRO A 107 9.11 -3.56 -8.47
C PRO A 107 9.41 -3.43 -9.96
N SER A 108 10.56 -3.98 -10.38
CA SER A 108 10.87 -4.13 -11.81
C SER A 108 9.79 -4.96 -12.52
N PRO A 109 9.36 -4.62 -13.74
CA PRO A 109 8.36 -5.37 -14.49
C PRO A 109 8.89 -6.76 -14.86
N GLY A 110 8.02 -7.76 -15.04
CA GLY A 110 8.43 -9.08 -15.53
C GLY A 110 9.03 -8.99 -16.93
N LEU A 111 10.02 -9.84 -17.27
CA LEU A 111 10.73 -9.73 -18.56
C LEU A 111 9.80 -9.85 -19.79
N ALA A 112 8.79 -10.71 -19.73
CA ALA A 112 7.82 -10.86 -20.81
C ALA A 112 6.96 -9.58 -20.99
N ASP A 113 6.51 -8.97 -19.90
CA ASP A 113 5.76 -7.72 -19.92
C ASP A 113 6.64 -6.55 -20.39
N ALA A 114 7.86 -6.45 -19.86
CA ALA A 114 8.83 -5.43 -20.22
C ALA A 114 9.12 -5.39 -21.73
N ARG A 115 9.28 -6.57 -22.35
CA ARG A 115 9.55 -6.70 -23.80
C ARG A 115 8.36 -6.35 -24.69
N THR A 116 7.14 -6.41 -24.17
CA THR A 116 5.91 -6.26 -24.97
C THR A 116 5.19 -4.95 -24.73
N ARG A 117 5.13 -4.52 -23.46
CA ARG A 117 4.39 -3.34 -22.98
C ARG A 117 5.28 -2.27 -22.34
N GLY A 118 6.55 -2.58 -22.05
CA GLY A 118 7.42 -1.69 -21.30
C GLY A 118 6.99 -1.63 -19.83
N TYR A 119 6.83 -0.41 -19.30
CA TYR A 119 6.25 -0.16 -17.99
C TYR A 119 4.71 0.01 -18.06
N GLY A 120 4.13 0.07 -19.26
CA GLY A 120 2.70 0.27 -19.49
C GLY A 120 2.24 1.73 -19.35
N ILE A 121 3.16 2.70 -19.30
CA ILE A 121 2.87 4.10 -18.96
C ILE A 121 1.99 4.78 -20.00
N GLY A 122 2.26 4.55 -21.28
CA GLY A 122 1.49 5.18 -22.37
C GLY A 122 0.14 4.51 -22.66
N GLU A 123 -0.07 3.27 -22.22
CA GLU A 123 -1.31 2.50 -22.49
C GLU A 123 -2.45 2.87 -21.51
N THR A 124 -2.10 3.29 -20.29
CA THR A 124 -3.07 3.72 -19.28
C THR A 124 -3.80 5.00 -19.66
N ALA A 125 -3.11 5.99 -20.24
CA ALA A 125 -3.73 7.24 -20.70
C ALA A 125 -4.72 7.04 -21.87
N ALA A 126 -4.47 6.05 -22.72
CA ALA A 126 -5.35 5.73 -23.85
C ALA A 126 -6.64 5.01 -23.42
N SER A 127 -6.69 4.48 -22.19
CA SER A 127 -7.77 3.62 -21.69
C SER A 127 -8.67 4.31 -20.67
N ALA A 128 -8.66 5.65 -20.60
CA ALA A 128 -9.50 6.38 -19.66
C ALA A 128 -10.98 6.02 -19.87
N GLU A 129 -11.59 5.38 -18.88
CA GLU A 129 -13.00 4.99 -18.95
C GLU A 129 -13.87 6.25 -19.10
N PRO A 130 -15.00 6.16 -19.84
CA PRO A 130 -15.97 7.23 -19.89
C PRO A 130 -16.41 7.60 -18.46
N SER A 131 -16.50 8.90 -18.18
CA SER A 131 -17.02 9.37 -16.90
C SER A 131 -18.39 8.72 -16.63
N PRO A 132 -18.63 8.24 -15.40
CA PRO A 132 -19.93 7.68 -15.06
C PRO A 132 -21.03 8.73 -15.29
N PRO A 133 -22.26 8.30 -15.61
CA PRO A 133 -23.37 9.21 -15.86
C PRO A 133 -23.61 10.12 -14.66
N ALA A 134 -23.94 11.38 -14.95
CA ALA A 134 -24.23 12.41 -13.95
C ALA A 134 -25.31 11.94 -12.95
N ASP A 135 -24.95 11.89 -11.66
CA ASP A 135 -25.87 11.53 -10.59
C ASP A 135 -26.98 12.58 -10.39
N ARG A 136 -28.00 12.28 -9.57
CA ARG A 136 -29.11 13.21 -9.35
C ARG A 136 -28.67 14.53 -8.69
N PHE A 137 -27.66 14.48 -7.82
CA PHE A 137 -27.13 15.65 -7.12
C PHE A 137 -26.44 16.62 -8.08
N SER A 138 -25.66 16.09 -9.03
CA SER A 138 -24.97 16.90 -10.04
C SER A 138 -25.92 17.67 -10.99
N ARG A 139 -27.21 17.33 -10.99
CA ARG A 139 -28.27 18.02 -11.77
C ARG A 139 -28.98 19.13 -11.00
N LEU A 140 -28.70 19.29 -9.70
CA LEU A 140 -29.24 20.39 -8.90
C LEU A 140 -28.69 21.73 -9.39
N ALA A 141 -29.38 22.83 -9.08
CA ALA A 141 -28.84 24.15 -9.36
C ALA A 141 -27.54 24.37 -8.58
N ARG A 142 -26.57 25.10 -9.16
CA ARG A 142 -25.27 25.34 -8.51
C ARG A 142 -25.41 25.93 -7.09
N ALA A 143 -26.35 26.85 -6.90
CA ALA A 143 -26.63 27.44 -5.59
C ALA A 143 -27.12 26.40 -4.56
N GLU A 144 -27.84 25.36 -4.98
CA GLU A 144 -28.27 24.27 -4.09
C GLU A 144 -27.10 23.35 -3.74
N GLN A 145 -26.21 23.07 -4.71
CA GLN A 145 -24.98 22.30 -4.47
C GLN A 145 -24.06 23.03 -3.47
N GLU A 146 -23.87 24.34 -3.65
CA GLU A 146 -23.06 25.16 -2.74
C GLU A 146 -23.66 25.22 -1.32
N ARG A 147 -25.00 25.36 -1.21
CA ARG A 147 -25.69 25.26 0.09
C ARG A 147 -25.51 23.91 0.76
N TYR A 148 -25.55 22.83 -0.03
CA TYR A 148 -25.29 21.48 0.47
C TYR A 148 -23.86 21.36 1.01
N GLU A 149 -22.86 21.80 0.25
CA GLU A 149 -21.45 21.73 0.67
C GLU A 149 -21.18 22.56 1.93
N GLN A 150 -21.81 23.72 2.06
CA GLN A 150 -21.73 24.54 3.26
C GLN A 150 -22.28 23.80 4.49
N ALA A 151 -23.49 23.24 4.40
CA ALA A 151 -24.08 22.47 5.49
C ALA A 151 -23.31 21.17 5.80
N TRP A 152 -22.70 20.56 4.78
CA TRP A 152 -21.97 19.31 4.89
C TRP A 152 -20.72 19.43 5.77
N SER A 153 -19.90 20.47 5.55
CA SER A 153 -18.56 20.54 6.16
C SER A 153 -18.15 21.90 6.72
N ARG A 154 -19.02 22.92 6.73
CA ARG A 154 -18.64 24.27 7.20
C ARG A 154 -19.36 24.66 8.49
N THR A 155 -18.74 25.59 9.21
CA THR A 155 -19.33 26.33 10.33
C THR A 155 -20.33 27.37 9.80
N ALA A 156 -21.09 28.00 10.70
CA ALA A 156 -22.07 29.02 10.34
C ALA A 156 -21.45 30.26 9.66
N ASP A 157 -20.17 30.54 9.92
CA ASP A 157 -19.36 31.60 9.30
C ASP A 157 -18.57 31.13 8.05
N GLY A 158 -18.77 29.88 7.62
CA GLY A 158 -18.22 29.36 6.36
C GLY A 158 -16.83 28.72 6.48
N ALA A 159 -16.25 28.64 7.68
CA ALA A 159 -14.98 27.94 7.90
C ALA A 159 -15.16 26.42 7.81
N PRO A 160 -14.26 25.67 7.13
CA PRO A 160 -14.39 24.21 7.02
C PRO A 160 -14.05 23.45 8.32
N TRP A 161 -13.52 24.16 9.33
CA TRP A 161 -13.06 23.61 10.58
C TRP A 161 -13.47 24.50 11.75
N ARG A 162 -13.62 23.90 12.94
CA ARG A 162 -13.73 24.62 14.22
C ARG A 162 -12.47 24.40 15.04
N ASP A 163 -12.17 25.32 15.96
CA ASP A 163 -11.06 25.14 16.88
C ASP A 163 -11.34 23.97 17.84
N GLY A 164 -10.42 23.00 17.86
CA GLY A 164 -10.37 21.98 18.88
C GLY A 164 -9.81 22.53 20.19
N PRO A 165 -10.09 21.88 21.33
CA PRO A 165 -9.61 22.33 22.64
C PRO A 165 -8.08 22.30 22.78
N ASP A 166 -7.39 21.59 21.90
CA ASP A 166 -5.92 21.52 21.79
C ASP A 166 -5.36 22.42 20.68
N GLY A 167 -6.18 23.33 20.12
CA GLY A 167 -5.81 24.21 19.02
C GLY A 167 -5.76 23.54 17.65
N ARG A 168 -6.09 22.24 17.54
CA ARG A 168 -6.14 21.53 16.26
C ARG A 168 -7.55 21.60 15.66
N PRO A 169 -7.69 21.78 14.34
CA PRO A 169 -8.98 21.90 13.69
C PRO A 169 -9.81 20.61 13.81
N LEU A 170 -11.11 20.76 14.11
CA LEU A 170 -12.11 19.69 14.09
C LEU A 170 -13.10 19.91 12.92
N PRO A 171 -13.66 18.85 12.32
CA PRO A 171 -14.65 19.00 11.26
C PRO A 171 -15.87 19.81 11.73
N ALA A 172 -16.44 20.60 10.82
CA ALA A 172 -17.65 21.39 11.06
C ALA A 172 -18.86 20.84 10.28
N GLY A 173 -20.01 21.52 10.39
CA GLY A 173 -21.26 21.13 9.73
C GLY A 173 -21.77 19.76 10.18
N CYS A 174 -22.52 19.09 9.30
CA CYS A 174 -23.01 17.74 9.54
C CYS A 174 -21.91 16.69 9.68
N LEU A 175 -20.75 16.89 9.02
CA LEU A 175 -19.57 16.06 9.27
C LEU A 175 -19.03 16.21 10.69
N GLY A 176 -19.02 17.42 11.23
CA GLY A 176 -18.59 17.72 12.60
C GLY A 176 -19.51 17.13 13.66
N GLU A 177 -20.82 17.15 13.41
CA GLU A 177 -21.81 16.49 14.27
C GLU A 177 -21.59 14.96 14.26
N ALA A 178 -21.50 14.35 13.07
CA ALA A 178 -21.22 12.92 12.94
C ALA A 178 -19.89 12.53 13.61
N TYR A 179 -18.85 13.35 13.44
CA TYR A 179 -17.54 13.14 14.08
C TYR A 179 -17.62 13.18 15.61
N ALA A 180 -18.38 14.13 16.16
CA ALA A 180 -18.59 14.25 17.61
C ALA A 180 -19.33 13.05 18.19
N VAL A 181 -20.27 12.44 17.45
CA VAL A 181 -20.91 11.18 17.84
C VAL A 181 -19.89 10.05 17.91
N LEU A 182 -19.02 9.93 16.90
CA LEU A 182 -18.05 8.85 16.82
C LEU A 182 -16.97 8.92 17.91
N HIS A 183 -16.42 10.12 18.15
CA HIS A 183 -15.21 10.29 18.97
C HIS A 183 -15.41 11.08 20.27
N GLY A 184 -16.60 11.65 20.47
CA GLY A 184 -16.92 12.57 21.55
C GLY A 184 -16.74 14.04 21.15
N ALA A 185 -17.57 14.92 21.72
CA ALA A 185 -17.51 16.35 21.45
C ALA A 185 -16.15 16.95 21.84
N GLY A 186 -15.55 17.73 20.93
CA GLY A 186 -14.25 18.36 21.14
C GLY A 186 -13.06 17.41 21.13
N ARG A 187 -13.24 16.12 20.86
CA ARG A 187 -12.15 15.13 20.84
C ARG A 187 -11.71 14.83 19.42
N HIS A 188 -10.42 14.62 19.24
CA HIS A 188 -9.89 14.04 18.02
C HIS A 188 -10.08 12.53 18.03
N GLY A 189 -10.35 12.00 16.83
CA GLY A 189 -10.26 10.58 16.54
C GLY A 189 -8.83 10.07 16.74
N PRO A 190 -8.68 8.74 16.85
CA PRO A 190 -7.38 8.14 17.11
C PRO A 190 -6.43 8.40 15.94
N ARG A 191 -5.15 8.63 16.23
CA ARG A 191 -4.12 8.79 15.19
C ARG A 191 -3.96 7.45 14.46
N ASN A 192 -4.01 7.47 13.13
CA ASN A 192 -3.81 6.28 12.31
C ASN A 192 -2.32 5.88 12.29
N PRO A 193 -1.93 4.75 12.93
CA PRO A 193 -0.53 4.34 13.02
C PRO A 193 0.06 3.93 11.65
N VAL A 194 -0.76 3.70 10.62
CA VAL A 194 -0.28 3.47 9.25
C VAL A 194 0.52 4.67 8.72
N THR A 195 0.23 5.89 9.18
CA THR A 195 0.97 7.10 8.79
C THR A 195 2.42 7.10 9.31
N GLU A 196 2.70 6.38 10.39
CA GLU A 196 4.05 6.17 10.95
C GLU A 196 4.67 4.87 10.44
N LEU A 197 3.85 3.86 10.12
CA LEU A 197 4.30 2.57 9.60
C LEU A 197 5.00 2.71 8.26
N ALA A 198 4.43 3.48 7.32
CA ALA A 198 4.97 3.63 5.99
C ALA A 198 6.41 4.17 5.96
N PRO A 199 6.73 5.33 6.56
CA PRO A 199 8.11 5.82 6.61
C PRO A 199 9.03 4.86 7.39
N ALA A 200 8.56 4.28 8.51
CA ALA A 200 9.37 3.34 9.29
C ALA A 200 9.71 2.04 8.54
N ALA A 201 8.81 1.56 7.69
CA ALA A 201 9.04 0.44 6.79
C ALA A 201 9.97 0.84 5.64
N GLN A 202 9.82 2.04 5.09
CA GLN A 202 10.69 2.57 4.04
C GLN A 202 12.14 2.69 4.54
N ASP A 203 12.35 3.20 5.75
CA ASP A 203 13.68 3.31 6.37
C ASP A 203 14.32 1.92 6.54
N ALA A 204 13.60 0.98 7.16
CA ALA A 204 14.08 -0.40 7.35
C ALA A 204 14.35 -1.12 6.01
N TYR A 205 13.51 -0.87 4.99
CA TYR A 205 13.70 -1.40 3.65
C TYR A 205 14.99 -0.84 3.02
N HIS A 206 15.18 0.47 3.07
CA HIS A 206 16.39 1.10 2.53
C HIS A 206 17.65 0.69 3.28
N GLU A 207 17.57 0.37 4.57
CA GLU A 207 18.70 -0.10 5.37
C GLU A 207 19.06 -1.57 5.13
N HIS A 208 18.21 -2.36 4.48
CA HIS A 208 18.37 -3.80 4.30
C HIS A 208 19.67 -4.16 3.52
N PRO A 209 20.69 -4.79 4.15
CA PRO A 209 22.03 -4.93 3.56
C PRO A 209 22.06 -5.72 2.25
N ARG A 210 21.33 -6.83 2.17
CA ARG A 210 21.26 -7.64 0.94
C ARG A 210 20.58 -6.88 -0.19
N LEU A 211 19.59 -6.04 0.15
CA LEU A 211 18.88 -5.24 -0.83
C LEU A 211 19.78 -4.15 -1.39
N LYS A 212 20.53 -3.43 -0.55
CA LYS A 212 21.52 -2.44 -0.99
C LYS A 212 22.52 -3.04 -1.98
N ALA A 213 23.01 -4.26 -1.70
CA ALA A 213 23.92 -4.97 -2.60
C ALA A 213 23.24 -5.34 -3.93
N ALA A 214 22.02 -5.87 -3.90
CA ALA A 214 21.26 -6.20 -5.10
C ALA A 214 20.94 -4.95 -5.95
N LEU A 215 20.51 -3.85 -5.33
CA LEU A 215 20.27 -2.56 -5.98
C LEU A 215 21.53 -2.00 -6.63
N THR A 216 22.69 -2.13 -5.97
CA THR A 216 23.98 -1.72 -6.55
C THR A 216 24.28 -2.53 -7.81
N GLY A 217 24.14 -3.86 -7.75
CA GLY A 217 24.36 -4.74 -8.90
C GLY A 217 23.36 -4.49 -10.04
N TRP A 218 22.10 -4.27 -9.70
CA TRP A 218 21.04 -3.89 -10.65
C TRP A 218 21.37 -2.56 -11.34
N SER A 219 21.68 -1.52 -10.57
CA SER A 219 21.98 -0.16 -11.06
C SER A 219 23.14 -0.18 -12.05
N SER A 220 24.25 -0.85 -11.70
CA SER A 220 25.40 -1.01 -12.59
C SER A 220 25.08 -1.83 -13.84
N CYS A 221 24.21 -2.84 -13.74
CA CYS A 221 23.76 -3.58 -14.91
C CYS A 221 22.92 -2.71 -15.84
N VAL A 222 21.95 -1.94 -15.31
CA VAL A 222 21.12 -1.04 -16.13
C VAL A 222 21.96 0.01 -16.85
N GLU A 223 22.98 0.56 -16.18
CA GLU A 223 23.96 1.47 -16.77
C GLU A 223 24.76 0.81 -17.92
N GLN A 224 25.18 -0.46 -17.76
CA GLN A 224 25.85 -1.23 -18.84
C GLN A 224 24.95 -1.47 -20.05
N HIS A 225 23.62 -1.43 -19.87
CA HIS A 225 22.65 -1.46 -20.97
C HIS A 225 22.43 -0.07 -21.63
N GLY A 226 23.27 0.93 -21.30
CA GLY A 226 23.27 2.26 -21.91
C GLY A 226 22.21 3.20 -21.35
N GLN A 227 21.59 2.83 -20.22
CA GLN A 227 20.62 3.68 -19.52
C GLN A 227 21.34 4.56 -18.48
N PRO A 228 20.70 5.64 -17.98
CA PRO A 228 21.21 6.36 -16.83
C PRO A 228 21.38 5.45 -15.62
N ARG A 229 22.24 5.87 -14.68
CA ARG A 229 22.35 5.21 -13.40
C ARG A 229 21.18 5.60 -12.51
N PHE A 230 20.44 4.59 -12.04
CA PHE A 230 19.30 4.77 -11.13
C PHE A 230 19.60 4.21 -9.75
N ALA A 231 19.01 4.80 -8.71
CA ALA A 231 19.10 4.30 -7.33
C ALA A 231 18.27 3.03 -7.13
N ASP A 232 17.09 2.95 -7.76
CA ASP A 232 16.16 1.83 -7.67
C ASP A 232 15.21 1.76 -8.89
N PRO A 233 14.45 0.66 -9.06
CA PRO A 233 13.49 0.52 -10.17
C PRO A 233 12.39 1.59 -10.19
N ALA A 234 12.02 2.14 -9.04
CA ALA A 234 11.00 3.20 -8.99
C ALA A 234 11.51 4.49 -9.64
N GLN A 235 12.80 4.81 -9.50
CA GLN A 235 13.41 5.93 -10.21
C GLN A 235 13.50 5.68 -11.73
N ALA A 236 13.81 4.45 -12.16
CA ALA A 236 13.81 4.10 -13.58
C ALA A 236 12.40 4.23 -14.20
N TYR A 237 11.37 3.83 -13.46
CA TYR A 237 9.98 4.04 -13.87
C TYR A 237 9.62 5.53 -13.98
N ARG A 238 9.92 6.36 -12.97
CA ARG A 238 9.66 7.82 -13.03
C ARG A 238 10.40 8.49 -14.19
N TYR A 239 11.65 8.08 -14.44
CA TYR A 239 12.40 8.53 -15.62
C TYR A 239 11.67 8.18 -16.93
N ALA A 240 11.07 7.00 -17.02
CA ALA A 240 10.27 6.58 -18.17
C ALA A 240 8.93 7.33 -18.28
N GLU A 241 8.35 7.82 -17.18
CA GLU A 241 7.14 8.66 -17.23
C GLU A 241 7.40 9.94 -18.04
N HIS A 242 8.60 10.49 -17.93
CA HIS A 242 9.02 11.65 -18.72
C HIS A 242 9.19 11.38 -20.22
N PHE A 243 9.05 10.13 -20.67
CA PHE A 243 8.97 9.82 -22.10
C PHE A 243 7.63 10.25 -22.68
N HIS A 244 6.57 10.20 -21.86
CA HIS A 244 5.18 10.44 -22.27
C HIS A 244 4.60 11.75 -21.72
N TYR A 245 5.08 12.20 -20.55
CA TYR A 245 4.56 13.37 -19.86
C TYR A 245 5.67 14.40 -19.61
N PRO A 246 5.35 15.72 -19.63
CA PRO A 246 6.34 16.73 -19.29
C PRO A 246 6.85 16.52 -17.87
N ALA A 247 8.15 16.75 -17.66
CA ALA A 247 8.68 16.86 -16.32
C ALA A 247 8.00 18.06 -15.64
N GLY A 248 7.35 17.80 -14.50
CA GLY A 248 6.96 18.87 -13.59
C GLY A 248 8.20 19.49 -12.96
N ASP A 249 8.01 20.18 -11.84
CA ASP A 249 9.12 20.63 -10.99
C ASP A 249 9.70 19.42 -10.22
N SER A 250 10.36 18.52 -10.94
CA SER A 250 10.81 17.20 -10.45
C SER A 250 12.11 17.25 -9.63
N GLY A 251 12.55 18.45 -9.22
CA GLY A 251 13.78 18.65 -8.46
C GLY A 251 15.02 18.11 -9.18
N ASP A 252 15.90 17.44 -8.42
CA ASP A 252 17.18 16.89 -8.90
C ASP A 252 17.05 15.52 -9.60
N GLU A 253 15.83 15.02 -9.87
CA GLU A 253 15.67 13.74 -10.56
C GLU A 253 16.16 13.82 -12.02
N PRO A 254 16.87 12.80 -12.52
CA PRO A 254 17.28 12.76 -13.92
C PRO A 254 16.05 12.85 -14.83
N VAL A 255 16.11 13.71 -15.85
CA VAL A 255 15.08 13.79 -16.89
C VAL A 255 15.66 13.41 -18.26
N PRO A 256 14.91 12.70 -19.10
CA PRO A 256 15.34 12.37 -20.45
C PRO A 256 15.44 13.62 -21.33
N ALA A 257 16.59 13.81 -21.97
CA ALA A 257 16.79 14.92 -22.88
C ALA A 257 15.84 14.82 -24.09
N GLY A 258 15.05 15.87 -24.32
CA GLY A 258 14.13 15.97 -25.45
C GLY A 258 12.78 15.28 -25.27
N GLY A 259 12.49 14.73 -24.09
CA GLY A 259 11.13 14.33 -23.71
C GLY A 259 10.25 15.53 -23.34
N PRO A 260 8.92 15.36 -23.28
CA PRO A 260 8.18 14.16 -23.69
C PRO A 260 8.14 14.01 -25.21
N TRP A 261 8.04 12.78 -25.70
CA TRP A 261 7.96 12.47 -27.14
C TRP A 261 6.54 12.04 -27.56
N PRO A 262 6.21 12.09 -28.86
CA PRO A 262 5.03 11.41 -29.39
C PRO A 262 5.07 9.91 -29.04
N PHE A 263 3.91 9.32 -28.77
CA PHE A 263 3.78 7.93 -28.31
C PHE A 263 4.59 6.91 -29.15
N ALA A 264 4.59 7.05 -30.48
CA ALA A 264 5.32 6.18 -31.38
C ALA A 264 6.86 6.21 -31.17
N GLN A 265 7.40 7.31 -30.66
CA GLN A 265 8.82 7.47 -30.31
C GLN A 265 9.10 7.14 -28.84
N ALA A 266 8.17 7.47 -27.93
CA ALA A 266 8.29 7.20 -26.50
C ALA A 266 8.24 5.68 -26.20
N ARG A 267 7.32 4.95 -26.84
CA ARG A 267 7.07 3.54 -26.54
C ARG A 267 8.29 2.63 -26.75
N PRO A 268 9.04 2.70 -27.87
CA PRO A 268 10.26 1.89 -28.01
C PRO A 268 11.33 2.22 -26.96
N LYS A 269 11.43 3.48 -26.50
CA LYS A 269 12.37 3.89 -25.45
C LYS A 269 11.96 3.32 -24.09
N GLU A 270 10.67 3.37 -23.77
CA GLU A 270 10.09 2.76 -22.58
C GLU A 270 10.35 1.26 -22.54
N ILE A 271 10.07 0.54 -23.64
CA ILE A 271 10.31 -0.90 -23.74
C ILE A 271 11.79 -1.23 -23.55
N ALA A 272 12.70 -0.44 -24.15
CA ALA A 272 14.14 -0.66 -24.01
C ALA A 272 14.60 -0.52 -22.55
N LEU A 273 14.18 0.54 -21.85
CA LEU A 273 14.51 0.75 -20.44
C LEU A 273 13.88 -0.33 -19.54
N ALA A 274 12.59 -0.61 -19.72
CA ALA A 274 11.89 -1.65 -18.95
C ALA A 274 12.51 -3.03 -19.15
N THR A 275 12.96 -3.35 -20.36
CA THR A 275 13.63 -4.63 -20.65
C THR A 275 14.98 -4.70 -19.93
N ALA A 276 15.78 -3.63 -19.98
CA ALA A 276 17.05 -3.57 -19.24
C ALA A 276 16.83 -3.70 -17.72
N ASP A 277 15.87 -2.97 -17.17
CA ASP A 277 15.46 -3.08 -15.76
C ASP A 277 15.08 -4.52 -15.39
N ALA A 278 14.21 -5.15 -16.18
CA ALA A 278 13.75 -6.51 -15.93
C ALA A 278 14.87 -7.55 -15.96
N GLU A 279 15.76 -7.51 -16.98
CA GLU A 279 16.90 -8.42 -17.11
C GLU A 279 17.92 -8.22 -15.99
N CYS A 280 18.20 -6.98 -15.62
CA CYS A 280 19.11 -6.65 -14.53
C CYS A 280 18.54 -7.01 -13.16
N ALA A 281 17.22 -6.93 -12.98
CA ALA A 281 16.56 -7.34 -11.75
C ALA A 281 16.59 -8.86 -11.56
N ASP A 282 16.47 -9.62 -12.65
CA ASP A 282 16.65 -11.08 -12.63
C ASP A 282 18.10 -11.46 -12.34
N ARG A 283 19.06 -10.80 -13.01
CA ARG A 283 20.49 -11.09 -12.86
C ARG A 283 21.03 -10.79 -11.46
N SER A 284 20.60 -9.67 -10.87
CA SER A 284 21.02 -9.25 -9.52
C SER A 284 20.26 -9.97 -8.40
N GLY A 285 19.20 -10.72 -8.73
CA GLY A 285 18.28 -11.30 -7.75
C GLY A 285 17.34 -10.27 -7.08
N LEU A 286 17.38 -9.01 -7.52
CA LEU A 286 16.57 -7.92 -6.95
C LEU A 286 15.08 -8.24 -7.00
N ARG A 287 14.59 -8.83 -8.11
CA ARG A 287 13.16 -9.14 -8.30
C ARG A 287 12.60 -10.02 -7.17
N GLN A 288 13.35 -11.02 -6.76
CA GLN A 288 12.93 -11.95 -5.70
C GLN A 288 13.13 -11.33 -4.31
N LEU A 289 14.22 -10.58 -4.15
CA LEU A 289 14.62 -10.04 -2.86
C LEU A 289 13.76 -8.86 -2.40
N GLN A 290 13.32 -7.99 -3.32
CA GLN A 290 12.58 -6.77 -2.98
C GLN A 290 11.26 -7.06 -2.24
N PRO A 291 10.37 -7.96 -2.71
CA PRO A 291 9.16 -8.30 -1.96
C PRO A 291 9.44 -8.92 -0.59
N GLN A 292 10.51 -9.71 -0.47
CA GLN A 292 10.93 -10.28 0.80
C GLN A 292 11.41 -9.19 1.77
N ALA A 293 12.36 -8.35 1.34
CA ALA A 293 12.91 -7.27 2.14
C ALA A 293 11.80 -6.29 2.59
N TRP A 294 10.82 -6.04 1.72
CA TRP A 294 9.67 -5.22 2.07
C TRP A 294 8.80 -5.84 3.17
N ARG A 295 8.46 -7.14 3.08
CA ARG A 295 7.69 -7.83 4.14
C ARG A 295 8.44 -7.88 5.47
N GLU A 296 9.76 -8.02 5.44
CA GLU A 296 10.60 -7.97 6.65
C GLU A 296 10.62 -6.55 7.25
N ALA A 297 10.70 -5.51 6.42
CA ALA A 297 10.68 -4.11 6.83
C ALA A 297 9.32 -3.69 7.43
N VAL A 298 8.24 -3.87 6.66
CA VAL A 298 6.98 -4.52 7.07
C VAL A 298 6.82 -4.83 8.57
N ALA A 299 7.10 -6.09 8.87
CA ALA A 299 6.95 -6.70 10.17
C ALA A 299 7.82 -6.02 11.25
N SER A 300 9.04 -5.60 10.91
CA SER A 300 9.92 -4.89 11.84
C SER A 300 9.33 -3.54 12.28
N ALA A 301 8.80 -2.75 11.35
CA ALA A 301 8.15 -1.49 11.62
C ALA A 301 6.85 -1.68 12.40
N PHE A 302 6.05 -2.69 12.03
CA PHE A 302 4.83 -3.04 12.76
C PHE A 302 5.12 -3.42 14.21
N GLY A 303 6.13 -4.27 14.47
CA GLY A 303 6.48 -4.67 15.84
C GLY A 303 6.82 -3.49 16.76
N ARG A 304 7.38 -2.38 16.22
CA ARG A 304 7.60 -1.14 16.98
C ARG A 304 6.33 -0.35 17.27
N LEU A 305 5.32 -0.50 16.42
CA LEU A 305 4.05 0.25 16.45
C LEU A 305 2.88 -0.59 16.98
N GLU A 306 3.08 -1.86 17.34
CA GLU A 306 2.03 -2.79 17.75
C GLU A 306 1.12 -2.23 18.85
N PRO A 307 1.62 -1.60 19.94
CA PRO A 307 0.76 -0.99 20.95
C PRO A 307 -0.15 0.11 20.38
N GLN A 308 0.33 0.87 19.39
CA GLN A 308 -0.46 1.91 18.73
C GLN A 308 -1.56 1.30 17.85
N PHE A 309 -1.27 0.21 17.15
CA PHE A 309 -2.27 -0.53 16.36
C PHE A 309 -3.37 -1.12 17.24
N VAL A 310 -3.03 -1.70 18.40
CA VAL A 310 -4.02 -2.18 19.37
C VAL A 310 -4.90 -1.03 19.85
N ALA A 311 -4.32 0.08 20.29
CA ALA A 311 -5.07 1.24 20.75
C ALA A 311 -5.96 1.85 19.65
N TYR A 312 -5.47 1.88 18.41
CA TYR A 312 -6.19 2.35 17.23
C TYR A 312 -7.42 1.46 16.94
N ARG A 313 -7.23 0.14 16.88
CA ARG A 313 -8.32 -0.84 16.69
C ARG A 313 -9.41 -0.69 17.76
N ASP A 314 -9.02 -0.61 19.03
CA ASP A 314 -9.96 -0.48 20.14
C ASP A 314 -10.73 0.85 20.05
N ALA A 315 -10.08 1.93 19.61
CA ALA A 315 -10.74 3.21 19.40
C ALA A 315 -11.71 3.20 18.22
N LEU A 316 -11.37 2.54 17.11
CA LEU A 316 -12.29 2.36 15.98
C LEU A 316 -13.51 1.51 16.36
N THR A 317 -13.29 0.45 17.14
CA THR A 317 -14.37 -0.41 17.64
C THR A 317 -15.37 0.39 18.48
N ARG A 318 -14.88 1.19 19.45
CA ARG A 318 -15.74 2.10 20.23
C ARG A 318 -16.47 3.12 19.35
N ALA A 319 -15.80 3.67 18.33
CA ALA A 319 -16.46 4.61 17.41
C ALA A 319 -17.61 3.94 16.65
N LEU A 320 -17.46 2.68 16.24
CA LEU A 320 -18.54 1.91 15.60
C LEU A 320 -19.69 1.61 16.55
N GLU A 321 -19.41 1.29 17.81
CA GLU A 321 -20.43 1.10 18.84
C GLU A 321 -21.25 2.38 19.04
N ASN A 322 -20.56 3.53 19.19
CA ASN A 322 -21.22 4.83 19.28
C ASN A 322 -22.10 5.12 18.07
N ALA A 323 -21.61 4.83 16.86
CA ALA A 323 -22.37 5.03 15.64
C ALA A 323 -23.63 4.15 15.59
N ARG A 324 -23.52 2.88 15.96
CA ARG A 324 -24.65 1.94 15.98
C ARG A 324 -25.75 2.42 16.93
N THR A 325 -25.39 2.84 18.14
CA THR A 325 -26.35 3.40 19.10
C THR A 325 -27.07 4.61 18.52
N ALA A 326 -26.32 5.59 17.98
CA ALA A 326 -26.88 6.80 17.41
C ALA A 326 -27.74 6.58 16.15
N LEU A 327 -27.46 5.53 15.37
CA LEU A 327 -28.24 5.17 14.19
C LEU A 327 -29.54 4.42 14.52
N VAL A 328 -29.63 3.79 15.70
CA VAL A 328 -30.84 3.08 16.15
C VAL A 328 -31.80 4.00 16.91
N GLU A 329 -31.28 4.95 17.69
CA GLU A 329 -32.10 5.84 18.55
C GLU A 329 -32.81 6.97 17.79
N ALA A 330 -32.50 7.17 16.51
CA ALA A 330 -33.05 8.25 15.66
C ALA A 330 -33.81 7.71 14.46
#